data_AF-A0A6J1WET2-F1
#
_entry.id   AF-A0A6J1WET2-F1
#
_cell.length_a   1.000
_cell.length_b   1.000
_cell.length_c   1.000
_cell.angle_alpha   90.00
_cell.angle_beta   90.00
_cell.angle_gamma   90.00
#
_symmetry.space_group_name_H-M   'P 1'
#
loop_
_entity.id
_entity.type
_entity.pdbx_description
1 polymer ?
#
loop_
_entity_poly.entity_id
_entity_poly.type
_entity_poly.pdbx_seq_one_letter_code
_entity_poly.pdbx_strand_id
1 'polypeptide(L)'
;MYLPLHNVSGKKRYFIRIRVSKLGFFTVSLPLVAFVTCVLMTMYKDFEKANNTHCKVPNIFPSISASIGNYEPQNIIWKTAIYIHAPIRFFIIYLRWNYYKSVVRENCIFVVKLAILLNVIENFALLGLTHWTSSANYPYHEVSFKTFIGTSIFYMLLICIILTRYRRRPNITSLEMQSVKLKWRAFFVNISSFTLAAYFFLRHNRLCEAYVYSMFGFSEYIVVISNIAFHLTTVYDLQVQFVYLSSRGIITE
;
A
#
# COMPACT_ATOMS: atom_id res chain seq x y z
N MET A 1 40.19 -46.80 -3.79
CA MET A 1 38.76 -47.11 -4.00
C MET A 1 37.96 -45.91 -3.51
N TYR A 2 37.64 -44.98 -4.41
CA TYR A 2 36.85 -43.80 -4.09
C TYR A 2 35.36 -44.18 -4.12
N LEU A 3 34.68 -44.07 -2.97
CA LEU A 3 33.22 -44.16 -2.92
C LEU A 3 32.62 -42.92 -3.63
N PRO A 4 31.75 -43.08 -4.63
CA PRO A 4 30.95 -41.97 -5.10
C PRO A 4 29.92 -41.66 -4.02
N LEU A 5 29.97 -40.47 -3.43
CA LEU A 5 28.86 -39.92 -2.66
C LEU A 5 27.66 -39.86 -3.60
N HIS A 6 26.72 -40.78 -3.40
CA HIS A 6 25.44 -40.79 -4.07
C HIS A 6 24.81 -39.43 -3.84
N ASN A 7 24.79 -38.62 -4.89
CA ASN A 7 24.18 -37.32 -4.91
C ASN A 7 22.67 -37.57 -4.87
N VAL A 8 22.13 -37.80 -3.67
CA VAL A 8 20.68 -37.77 -3.41
C VAL A 8 20.29 -36.30 -3.50
N SER A 9 20.28 -35.79 -4.74
CA SER A 9 19.46 -34.65 -5.11
C SER A 9 18.02 -35.12 -4.93
N GLY A 10 17.56 -35.10 -3.68
CA GLY A 10 16.14 -35.08 -3.37
C GLY A 10 15.62 -33.80 -4.01
N LYS A 11 15.22 -33.89 -5.29
CA LYS A 11 14.51 -32.82 -6.00
C LYS A 11 13.39 -32.38 -5.07
N LYS A 12 13.56 -31.25 -4.38
CA LYS A 12 12.50 -30.65 -3.57
C LYS A 12 11.31 -30.52 -4.51
N ARG A 13 10.26 -31.35 -4.32
CA ARG A 13 9.04 -31.28 -5.13
C ARG A 13 8.32 -30.00 -4.72
N TYR A 14 8.55 -28.93 -5.47
CA TYR A 14 7.75 -27.72 -5.41
C TYR A 14 6.66 -27.81 -6.48
N PHE A 15 5.44 -27.43 -6.11
CA PHE A 15 4.28 -27.44 -7.01
C PHE A 15 4.19 -26.14 -7.81
N ILE A 16 4.59 -25.02 -7.21
CA ILE A 16 4.46 -23.69 -7.81
C ILE A 16 5.74 -22.89 -7.53
N ARG A 17 6.26 -22.21 -8.56
CA ARG A 17 7.40 -21.28 -8.50
C ARG A 17 6.94 -19.90 -8.96
N ILE A 18 6.94 -18.92 -8.05
CA ILE A 18 6.52 -17.55 -8.35
C ILE A 18 7.71 -16.60 -8.15
N ARG A 19 7.93 -15.70 -9.10
CA ARG A 19 8.93 -14.64 -8.94
C ARG A 19 8.38 -13.56 -8.00
N VAL A 20 9.15 -13.14 -7.00
CA VAL A 20 8.74 -12.12 -6.01
C VAL A 20 8.33 -10.81 -6.68
N SER A 21 9.03 -10.41 -7.76
CA SER A 21 8.65 -9.21 -8.51
C SER A 21 7.26 -9.31 -9.13
N LYS A 22 6.90 -10.47 -9.74
CA LYS A 22 5.56 -10.70 -10.27
C LYS A 22 4.51 -10.67 -9.18
N LEU A 23 4.81 -11.26 -8.02
CA LEU A 23 3.91 -11.21 -6.85
C LEU A 23 3.68 -9.76 -6.41
N GLY A 24 4.75 -8.97 -6.27
CA GLY A 24 4.65 -7.56 -5.88
C GLY A 24 3.85 -6.71 -6.86
N PHE A 25 4.09 -6.85 -8.17
CA PHE A 25 3.30 -6.17 -9.21
C PHE A 25 1.83 -6.58 -9.16
N PHE A 26 1.54 -7.87 -9.03
CA PHE A 26 0.16 -8.36 -8.88
C PHE A 26 -0.50 -7.74 -7.64
N THR A 27 0.17 -7.76 -6.49
CA THR A 27 -0.34 -7.18 -5.24
C THR A 27 -0.74 -5.72 -5.43
N VAL A 28 0.14 -4.87 -5.96
CA VAL A 28 -0.18 -3.44 -6.11
C VAL A 28 -1.20 -3.16 -7.21
N SER A 29 -1.30 -4.04 -8.22
CA SER A 29 -2.27 -3.88 -9.31
C SER A 29 -3.72 -4.07 -8.85
N LEU A 30 -3.98 -4.95 -7.87
CA LEU A 30 -5.33 -5.22 -7.35
C LEU A 30 -6.04 -3.95 -6.85
N PRO A 31 -5.53 -3.22 -5.85
CA PRO A 31 -6.18 -2.01 -5.38
C PRO A 31 -6.15 -0.88 -6.42
N LEU A 32 -5.10 -0.81 -7.26
CA LEU A 32 -5.00 0.24 -8.29
C LEU A 32 -6.09 0.09 -9.36
N VAL A 33 -6.26 -1.12 -9.91
CA VAL A 33 -7.28 -1.42 -10.92
C VAL A 33 -8.68 -1.26 -10.32
N ALA A 34 -8.89 -1.75 -9.10
CA ALA A 34 -10.17 -1.56 -8.40
C ALA A 34 -10.49 -0.09 -8.19
N PHE A 35 -9.53 0.70 -7.70
CA PHE A 35 -9.65 2.14 -7.50
C PHE A 35 -10.06 2.87 -8.79
N VAL A 36 -9.28 2.68 -9.87
CA VAL A 36 -9.56 3.32 -11.17
C VAL A 36 -10.93 2.91 -11.69
N THR A 37 -11.27 1.62 -11.61
CA THR A 37 -12.58 1.12 -12.06
C THR A 37 -13.72 1.74 -11.26
N CYS A 38 -13.61 1.81 -9.94
CA CYS A 38 -14.65 2.39 -9.07
C CYS A 38 -14.84 3.88 -9.35
N VAL A 39 -13.75 4.64 -9.52
CA VAL A 39 -13.83 6.07 -9.85
C VAL A 39 -14.47 6.27 -11.22
N LEU A 40 -14.02 5.54 -12.26
CA LEU A 40 -14.60 5.66 -13.60
C LEU A 40 -16.08 5.27 -13.64
N MET A 41 -16.46 4.19 -12.95
CA MET A 41 -17.87 3.79 -12.83
C MET A 41 -18.70 4.86 -12.11
N THR A 42 -18.18 5.43 -11.02
CA THR A 42 -18.85 6.50 -10.28
C THR A 42 -19.01 7.76 -11.13
N MET A 43 -17.98 8.14 -11.88
CA MET A 43 -18.01 9.27 -12.81
C MET A 43 -18.98 9.06 -13.97
N TYR A 44 -19.21 7.82 -14.40
CA TYR A 44 -20.12 7.50 -15.50
C TYR A 44 -21.58 7.33 -15.06
N LYS A 45 -21.82 6.62 -13.94
CA LYS A 45 -23.17 6.23 -13.50
C LYS A 45 -23.75 7.12 -12.41
N ASP A 46 -22.90 7.60 -11.50
CA ASP A 46 -23.30 8.21 -10.24
C ASP A 46 -22.76 9.65 -10.09
N PHE A 47 -22.41 10.29 -11.22
CA PHE A 47 -21.70 11.57 -11.26
C PHE A 47 -22.33 12.64 -10.37
N GLU A 48 -23.63 12.87 -10.54
CA GLU A 48 -24.35 13.90 -9.77
C GLU A 48 -24.37 13.55 -8.29
N LYS A 49 -24.75 12.32 -7.93
CA LYS A 49 -24.86 11.89 -6.53
C LYS A 49 -23.51 11.93 -5.82
N ALA A 50 -22.44 11.52 -6.49
CA ALA A 50 -21.10 11.44 -5.91
C ALA A 50 -20.45 12.83 -5.73
N ASN A 51 -20.83 13.80 -6.56
CA ASN A 51 -20.36 15.18 -6.48
C ASN A 51 -21.30 16.11 -5.69
N ASN A 52 -22.46 15.61 -5.25
CA ASN A 52 -23.44 16.38 -4.50
C ASN A 52 -23.05 16.44 -3.01
N THR A 53 -22.51 17.59 -2.61
CA THR A 53 -22.17 17.88 -1.21
C THR A 53 -23.23 18.77 -0.57
N HIS A 54 -23.16 18.93 0.77
CA HIS A 54 -24.07 19.82 1.51
C HIS A 54 -24.06 21.27 0.99
N CYS A 55 -22.95 21.72 0.42
CA CYS A 55 -22.78 23.06 -0.16
C CYS A 55 -23.54 23.28 -1.48
N LYS A 56 -24.00 22.22 -2.16
CA LYS A 56 -24.74 22.31 -3.45
C LYS A 56 -24.01 23.11 -4.55
N VAL A 57 -22.68 23.18 -4.49
CA VAL A 57 -21.83 23.81 -5.51
C VAL A 57 -21.29 22.80 -6.53
N PRO A 58 -20.97 23.23 -7.76
CA PRO A 58 -20.51 22.32 -8.80
C PRO A 58 -19.17 21.66 -8.44
N ASN A 59 -19.07 20.36 -8.74
CA ASN A 59 -17.91 19.51 -8.54
C ASN A 59 -17.81 18.48 -9.67
N ILE A 60 -16.59 18.03 -9.95
CA ILE A 60 -16.27 17.10 -11.03
C ILE A 60 -15.70 15.81 -10.45
N PHE A 61 -14.73 15.90 -9.52
CA PHE A 61 -14.07 14.71 -8.97
C PHE A 61 -14.67 14.34 -7.61
N PRO A 62 -15.26 13.14 -7.46
CA PRO A 62 -15.75 12.68 -6.17
C PRO A 62 -14.60 12.33 -5.22
N SER A 63 -14.90 12.19 -3.93
CA SER A 63 -13.92 11.63 -2.98
C SER A 63 -13.74 10.13 -3.18
N ILE A 64 -12.66 9.58 -2.62
CA ILE A 64 -12.42 8.13 -2.64
C ILE A 64 -13.55 7.42 -1.93
N SER A 65 -13.88 7.84 -0.70
CA SER A 65 -14.92 7.18 0.12
C SER A 65 -16.28 7.17 -0.58
N ALA A 66 -16.62 8.20 -1.36
CA ALA A 66 -17.83 8.19 -2.18
C ALA A 66 -17.75 7.13 -3.29
N SER A 67 -16.62 7.09 -4.01
CA SER A 67 -16.41 6.21 -5.17
C SER A 67 -16.35 4.71 -4.84
N ILE A 68 -15.80 4.35 -3.67
CA ILE A 68 -15.61 2.94 -3.27
C ILE A 68 -16.64 2.45 -2.25
N GLY A 69 -17.37 3.35 -1.60
CA GLY A 69 -18.21 3.01 -0.44
C GLY A 69 -19.71 3.08 -0.68
N ASN A 70 -20.18 4.00 -1.53
CA ASN A 70 -21.59 4.38 -1.57
C ASN A 70 -22.42 3.67 -2.64
N TYR A 71 -21.78 3.05 -3.64
CA TYR A 71 -22.44 2.56 -4.84
C TYR A 71 -22.09 1.10 -5.14
N GLU A 72 -23.03 0.38 -5.76
CA GLU A 72 -22.81 -0.97 -6.26
C GLU A 72 -22.82 -0.99 -7.79
N PRO A 73 -21.91 -1.75 -8.43
CA PRO A 73 -21.03 -2.79 -7.88
C PRO A 73 -19.66 -2.28 -7.34
N GLN A 74 -19.42 -0.98 -7.27
CA GLN A 74 -18.12 -0.39 -6.92
C GLN A 74 -17.61 -0.86 -5.54
N ASN A 75 -18.49 -0.89 -4.54
CA ASN A 75 -18.17 -1.33 -3.19
C ASN A 75 -17.77 -2.81 -3.15
N ILE A 76 -18.53 -3.70 -3.81
CA ILE A 76 -18.15 -5.10 -3.95
C ILE A 76 -16.80 -5.25 -4.66
N ILE A 77 -16.57 -4.55 -5.78
CA ILE A 77 -15.29 -4.59 -6.51
C ILE A 77 -14.12 -4.21 -5.59
N TRP A 78 -14.26 -3.11 -4.86
CA TRP A 78 -13.23 -2.63 -3.93
C TRP A 78 -12.97 -3.63 -2.81
N LYS A 79 -14.01 -4.12 -2.12
CA LYS A 79 -13.89 -5.09 -1.03
C LYS A 79 -13.20 -6.38 -1.49
N THR A 80 -13.65 -6.95 -2.61
CA THR A 80 -13.05 -8.16 -3.17
C THR A 80 -11.57 -7.95 -3.48
N ALA A 81 -11.20 -6.84 -4.11
CA ALA A 81 -9.81 -6.53 -4.41
C ALA A 81 -8.95 -6.42 -3.13
N ILE A 82 -9.43 -5.72 -2.09
CA ILE A 82 -8.70 -5.55 -0.83
C ILE A 82 -8.61 -6.85 -0.03
N TYR A 83 -9.65 -7.68 0.00
CA TYR A 83 -9.63 -8.97 0.70
C TYR A 83 -8.68 -9.98 0.05
N ILE A 84 -8.57 -9.98 -1.28
CA ILE A 84 -7.56 -10.79 -2.00
C ILE A 84 -6.16 -10.22 -1.79
N HIS A 85 -6.02 -8.89 -1.79
CA HIS A 85 -4.77 -8.19 -1.60
C HIS A 85 -4.15 -8.37 -0.20
N ALA A 86 -4.98 -8.37 0.86
CA ALA A 86 -4.54 -8.41 2.25
C ALA A 86 -3.60 -9.57 2.62
N PRO A 87 -3.94 -10.86 2.38
CA PRO A 87 -3.05 -11.97 2.74
C PRO A 87 -1.70 -11.88 2.02
N ILE A 88 -1.70 -11.44 0.76
CA ILE A 88 -0.47 -11.25 -0.01
C ILE A 88 0.37 -10.13 0.59
N ARG A 89 -0.26 -9.03 1.02
CA ARG A 89 0.45 -7.92 1.67
C ARG A 89 1.06 -8.33 3.01
N PHE A 90 0.37 -9.13 3.82
CA PHE A 90 0.95 -9.70 5.05
C PHE A 90 2.15 -10.61 4.76
N PHE A 91 2.09 -11.43 3.71
CA PHE A 91 3.25 -12.21 3.27
C PHE A 91 4.43 -11.32 2.83
N ILE A 92 4.17 -10.23 2.11
CA ILE A 92 5.20 -9.25 1.74
C ILE A 92 5.77 -8.51 2.97
N ILE A 93 4.98 -8.27 4.02
CA ILE A 93 5.49 -7.76 5.31
C ILE A 93 6.52 -8.73 5.89
N TYR A 94 6.23 -10.04 5.89
CA TYR A 94 7.17 -11.06 6.36
C TYR A 94 8.48 -11.06 5.57
N LEU A 95 8.42 -10.98 4.24
CA LEU A 95 9.62 -10.88 3.39
C LEU A 95 10.43 -9.62 3.69
N ARG A 96 9.75 -8.47 3.88
CA ARG A 96 10.38 -7.19 4.24
C ARG A 96 11.06 -7.25 5.61
N TRP A 97 10.43 -7.90 6.59
CA TRP A 97 11.04 -8.10 7.91
C TRP A 97 12.39 -8.83 7.80
N ASN A 98 12.42 -9.95 7.06
CA ASN A 98 13.65 -10.72 6.86
C ASN A 98 14.74 -9.89 6.15
N TYR A 99 14.34 -9.13 5.12
CA TYR A 99 15.25 -8.26 4.39
C TYR A 99 15.80 -7.10 5.24
N TYR A 100 14.95 -6.35 5.94
CA TYR A 100 15.42 -5.23 6.76
C TYR A 100 16.30 -5.69 7.92
N LYS A 101 16.00 -6.85 8.52
CA LYS A 101 16.84 -7.44 9.57
C LYS A 101 18.25 -7.78 9.06
N SER A 102 18.40 -8.22 7.81
CA SER A 102 19.72 -8.57 7.25
C SER A 102 20.52 -7.33 6.79
N VAL A 103 19.83 -6.26 6.43
CA VAL A 103 20.46 -5.04 5.86
C VAL A 103 20.82 -3.99 6.91
N VAL A 104 20.10 -3.95 8.03
CA VAL A 104 20.21 -2.91 9.07
C VAL A 104 21.22 -3.31 10.14
N ARG A 105 21.89 -2.32 10.75
CA ARG A 105 22.79 -2.52 11.89
C ARG A 105 22.05 -3.14 13.08
N GLU A 106 22.71 -4.01 13.83
CA GLU A 106 22.10 -4.75 14.95
C GLU A 106 21.52 -3.82 16.02
N ASN A 107 22.22 -2.73 16.34
CA ASN A 107 21.77 -1.71 17.31
C ASN A 107 20.50 -0.96 16.88
N CYS A 108 20.13 -1.01 15.60
CA CYS A 108 18.97 -0.32 15.04
C CYS A 108 17.80 -1.27 14.73
N ILE A 109 17.87 -2.54 15.13
CA ILE A 109 16.81 -3.53 14.88
C ILE A 109 15.47 -3.09 15.50
N PHE A 110 15.48 -2.37 16.62
CA PHE A 110 14.23 -1.88 17.23
C PHE A 110 13.43 -0.98 16.28
N VAL A 111 14.10 -0.17 15.46
CA VAL A 111 13.45 0.70 14.45
C VAL A 111 12.79 -0.15 13.37
N VAL A 112 13.43 -1.25 12.97
CA VAL A 112 12.85 -2.23 12.03
C VAL A 112 11.60 -2.87 12.63
N LYS A 113 11.64 -3.25 13.92
CA LYS A 113 10.46 -3.81 14.61
C LYS A 113 9.30 -2.83 14.62
N LEU A 114 9.56 -1.57 14.95
CA LEU A 114 8.56 -0.51 14.94
C LEU A 114 7.98 -0.28 13.53
N ALA A 115 8.83 -0.20 12.50
CA ALA A 115 8.38 -0.03 11.12
C ALA A 115 7.47 -1.19 10.67
N ILE A 116 7.82 -2.44 11.01
CA ILE A 116 7.00 -3.59 10.66
C ILE A 116 5.69 -3.60 11.44
N LEU A 117 5.69 -3.24 12.73
CA LEU A 117 4.46 -3.07 13.51
C LEU A 117 3.52 -2.03 12.87
N LEU A 118 4.03 -0.85 12.50
CA LEU A 118 3.25 0.20 11.85
C LEU A 118 2.61 -0.29 10.55
N ASN A 119 3.34 -1.03 9.74
CA ASN A 119 2.86 -1.60 8.48
C ASN A 119 1.81 -2.70 8.67
N VAL A 120 1.90 -3.46 9.77
CA VAL A 120 0.84 -4.42 10.16
C VAL A 120 -0.43 -3.66 10.56
N ILE A 121 -0.30 -2.63 11.40
CA ILE A 121 -1.44 -1.78 11.80
C ILE A 121 -2.04 -1.07 10.59
N GLU A 122 -1.23 -0.56 9.67
CA GLU A 122 -1.68 0.05 8.41
C GLU A 122 -2.57 -0.92 7.61
N ASN A 123 -2.20 -2.20 7.54
CA ASN A 123 -2.97 -3.19 6.80
C ASN A 123 -4.29 -3.57 7.47
N PHE A 124 -4.30 -3.70 8.80
CA PHE A 124 -5.55 -3.87 9.54
C PHE A 124 -6.45 -2.63 9.43
N ALA A 125 -5.87 -1.43 9.47
CA ALA A 125 -6.61 -0.19 9.28
C ALA A 125 -7.20 -0.08 7.87
N LEU A 126 -6.49 -0.52 6.82
CA LEU A 126 -7.03 -0.58 5.46
C LEU A 126 -8.19 -1.59 5.33
N LEU A 127 -8.09 -2.74 5.99
CA LEU A 127 -9.19 -3.71 6.07
C LEU A 127 -10.41 -3.10 6.78
N GLY A 128 -10.19 -2.43 7.91
CA GLY A 128 -11.23 -1.71 8.64
C GLY A 128 -11.89 -0.61 7.80
N LEU A 129 -11.07 0.21 7.13
CA LEU A 129 -11.51 1.28 6.23
C LEU A 129 -12.34 0.75 5.05
N THR A 130 -12.03 -0.45 4.58
CA THR A 130 -12.74 -1.12 3.48
C THR A 130 -14.04 -1.79 3.95
N HIS A 131 -14.05 -2.32 5.17
CA HIS A 131 -15.23 -2.97 5.74
C HIS A 131 -16.29 -1.95 6.16
N TRP A 132 -15.89 -0.95 6.94
CA TRP A 132 -16.75 0.12 7.44
C TRP A 132 -16.80 1.27 6.45
N THR A 133 -17.90 1.40 5.71
CA THR A 133 -18.09 2.52 4.79
C THR A 133 -18.43 3.80 5.54
N SER A 134 -18.09 4.95 4.96
CA SER A 134 -18.40 6.27 5.53
C SER A 134 -19.91 6.52 5.66
N SER A 135 -20.73 5.89 4.82
CA SER A 135 -22.19 6.01 4.81
C SER A 135 -22.87 5.12 5.85
N ALA A 136 -22.32 3.95 6.15
CA ALA A 136 -22.92 3.00 7.10
C ALA A 136 -22.43 3.20 8.53
N ASN A 137 -21.13 3.43 8.73
CA ASN A 137 -20.50 3.43 10.06
C ASN A 137 -19.37 4.46 10.14
N TYR A 138 -19.75 5.75 10.11
CA TYR A 138 -18.79 6.86 10.07
C TYR A 138 -17.74 6.85 11.20
N PRO A 139 -18.05 6.61 12.49
CA PRO A 139 -17.04 6.66 13.55
C PRO A 139 -15.92 5.63 13.37
N TYR A 140 -16.27 4.38 13.01
CA TYR A 140 -15.29 3.33 12.75
C TYR A 140 -14.50 3.58 11.46
N HIS A 141 -15.15 4.10 10.43
CA HIS A 141 -14.50 4.51 9.18
C HIS A 141 -13.46 5.61 9.44
N GLU A 142 -13.82 6.64 10.20
CA GLU A 142 -12.96 7.78 10.52
C GLU A 142 -11.73 7.34 11.34
N VAL A 143 -11.92 6.52 12.37
CA VAL A 143 -10.81 5.97 13.16
C VAL A 143 -9.89 5.14 12.27
N SER A 144 -10.45 4.25 11.44
CA SER A 144 -9.66 3.43 10.51
C SER A 144 -8.86 4.28 9.52
N PHE A 145 -9.47 5.35 8.99
CA PHE A 145 -8.82 6.29 8.08
C PHE A 145 -7.64 7.00 8.74
N LYS A 146 -7.84 7.59 9.92
CA LYS A 146 -6.78 8.29 10.67
C LYS A 146 -5.64 7.33 11.02
N THR A 147 -5.95 6.12 11.48
CA THR A 147 -4.96 5.09 11.80
C THR A 147 -4.19 4.68 10.56
N PHE A 148 -4.86 4.44 9.43
CA PHE A 148 -4.22 4.09 8.15
C PHE A 148 -3.22 5.17 7.73
N ILE A 149 -3.66 6.42 7.62
CA ILE A 149 -2.80 7.53 7.18
C ILE A 149 -1.63 7.73 8.13
N GLY A 150 -1.89 7.81 9.44
CA GLY A 150 -0.86 8.03 10.44
C GLY A 150 0.22 6.95 10.39
N THR A 151 -0.19 5.68 10.50
CA THR A 151 0.76 4.56 10.49
C THR A 151 1.51 4.43 9.17
N SER A 152 0.85 4.72 8.04
CA SER A 152 1.48 4.69 6.72
C SER A 152 2.57 5.77 6.57
N ILE A 153 2.29 7.01 6.94
CA ILE A 153 3.26 8.12 6.87
C ILE A 153 4.47 7.82 7.76
N PHE A 154 4.24 7.40 9.01
CA PHE A 154 5.33 7.03 9.92
C PHE A 154 6.12 5.83 9.39
N TYR A 155 5.45 4.80 8.86
CA TYR A 155 6.11 3.66 8.22
C TYR A 155 7.01 4.11 7.06
N MET A 156 6.49 4.92 6.13
CA MET A 156 7.26 5.42 4.98
C MET A 156 8.50 6.20 5.43
N LEU A 157 8.33 7.11 6.40
CA LEU A 157 9.42 7.91 6.94
C LEU A 157 10.51 7.02 7.57
N LEU A 158 10.12 6.06 8.42
CA LEU A 158 11.07 5.16 9.08
C LEU A 158 11.82 4.32 8.06
N ILE A 159 11.16 3.77 7.04
CA ILE A 159 11.85 3.00 5.99
C ILE A 159 12.82 3.87 5.20
N CYS A 160 12.43 5.10 4.83
CA CYS A 160 13.31 6.05 4.18
C CYS A 160 14.57 6.32 5.03
N ILE A 161 14.41 6.58 6.33
CA ILE A 161 15.53 6.81 7.26
C ILE A 161 16.39 5.57 7.41
N ILE A 162 15.80 4.40 7.67
CA ILE A 162 16.49 3.12 7.85
C ILE A 162 17.39 2.82 6.65
N LEU A 163 16.85 2.90 5.44
CA LEU A 163 17.57 2.56 4.22
C LEU A 163 18.64 3.60 3.84
N THR A 164 18.49 4.85 4.29
CA THR A 164 19.45 5.94 4.01
C THR A 164 20.58 6.00 5.05
N ARG A 165 20.29 5.76 6.34
CA ARG A 165 21.21 6.07 7.46
C ARG A 165 21.68 4.85 8.23
N TYR A 166 20.88 3.78 8.32
CA TYR A 166 21.14 2.67 9.25
C TYR A 166 21.54 1.35 8.56
N ARG A 167 21.89 1.40 7.27
CA ARG A 167 22.49 0.24 6.57
C ARG A 167 23.80 -0.19 7.23
N ARG A 168 24.00 -1.51 7.34
CA ARG A 168 25.26 -2.12 7.78
C ARG A 168 26.29 -2.17 6.66
N ARG A 169 25.85 -2.45 5.42
CA ARG A 169 26.74 -2.57 4.25
C ARG A 169 26.94 -1.22 3.53
N PRO A 170 28.18 -0.85 3.17
CA PRO A 170 28.46 0.35 2.39
C PRO A 170 28.14 0.17 0.89
N ASN A 171 28.25 -1.06 0.37
CA ASN A 171 27.98 -1.33 -1.04
C ASN A 171 26.45 -1.40 -1.28
N ILE A 172 25.96 -0.52 -2.13
CA ILE A 172 24.55 -0.41 -2.52
C ILE A 172 24.48 -0.61 -4.03
N THR A 173 23.62 -1.51 -4.47
CA THR A 173 23.38 -1.73 -5.90
C THR A 173 22.68 -0.52 -6.53
N SER A 174 22.82 -0.33 -7.84
CA SER A 174 22.13 0.77 -8.55
C SER A 174 20.61 0.71 -8.39
N LEU A 175 20.02 -0.49 -8.38
CA LEU A 175 18.60 -0.74 -8.15
C LEU A 175 18.15 -0.32 -6.74
N GLU A 176 18.90 -0.68 -5.70
CA GLU A 176 18.59 -0.26 -4.33
C GLU A 176 18.69 1.25 -4.16
N MET A 177 19.68 1.89 -4.80
CA MET A 177 19.81 3.35 -4.78
C MET A 177 18.61 4.03 -5.45
N GLN A 178 18.16 3.51 -6.61
CA GLN A 178 16.95 3.98 -7.28
C GLN A 178 15.70 3.77 -6.41
N SER A 179 15.59 2.62 -5.75
CA SER A 179 14.50 2.30 -4.83
C SER A 179 14.40 3.31 -3.68
N VAL A 180 15.53 3.64 -3.03
CA VAL A 180 15.57 4.65 -1.96
C VAL A 180 15.17 6.04 -2.47
N LYS A 181 15.64 6.46 -3.64
CA LYS A 181 15.23 7.74 -4.26
C LYS A 181 13.72 7.77 -4.54
N LEU A 182 13.16 6.68 -5.07
CA LEU A 182 11.74 6.59 -5.36
C LEU A 182 10.89 6.58 -4.08
N LYS A 183 11.35 5.92 -3.01
CA LYS A 183 10.69 5.97 -1.69
C LYS A 183 10.62 7.38 -1.12
N TRP A 184 11.72 8.13 -1.15
CA TRP A 184 11.71 9.54 -0.71
C TRP A 184 10.76 10.39 -1.53
N ARG A 185 10.77 10.24 -2.87
CA ARG A 185 9.82 10.95 -3.75
C ARG A 185 8.38 10.60 -3.43
N ALA A 186 8.06 9.31 -3.31
CA ALA A 186 6.72 8.85 -2.97
C ALA A 186 6.27 9.36 -1.59
N PHE A 187 7.16 9.36 -0.60
CA PHE A 187 6.89 9.92 0.72
C PHE A 187 6.56 11.42 0.67
N PHE A 188 7.38 12.23 0.00
CA PHE A 188 7.13 13.67 -0.10
C PHE A 188 5.85 13.98 -0.88
N VAL A 189 5.60 13.27 -1.98
CA VAL A 189 4.33 13.40 -2.72
C VAL A 189 3.15 13.03 -1.82
N ASN A 190 3.25 11.93 -1.07
CA ASN A 190 2.17 11.45 -0.20
C ASN A 190 1.82 12.48 0.89
N ILE A 191 2.81 12.97 1.64
CA ILE A 191 2.57 13.94 2.71
C ILE A 191 2.04 15.28 2.17
N SER A 192 2.61 15.77 1.07
CA SER A 192 2.15 17.01 0.43
C SER A 192 0.70 16.90 -0.04
N SER A 193 0.35 15.80 -0.72
CA SER A 193 -1.02 15.55 -1.17
C SER A 193 -1.99 15.35 -0.01
N PHE A 194 -1.58 14.71 1.08
CA PHE A 194 -2.41 14.58 2.27
C PHE A 194 -2.68 15.94 2.94
N THR A 195 -1.65 16.79 3.07
CA THR A 195 -1.82 18.15 3.59
C THR A 195 -2.76 18.97 2.71
N LEU A 196 -2.63 18.87 1.38
CA LEU A 196 -3.55 19.52 0.43
C LEU A 196 -4.98 19.00 0.56
N ALA A 197 -5.17 17.68 0.68
CA ALA A 197 -6.49 17.08 0.90
C ALA A 197 -7.14 17.62 2.18
N ALA A 198 -6.40 17.65 3.30
CA ALA A 198 -6.90 18.21 4.56
C ALA A 198 -7.27 19.69 4.42
N TYR A 199 -6.42 20.49 3.75
CA TYR A 199 -6.70 21.90 3.47
C TYR A 199 -7.98 22.09 2.65
N PHE A 200 -8.13 21.38 1.52
CA PHE A 200 -9.31 21.49 0.66
C PHE A 200 -10.58 20.99 1.35
N PHE A 201 -10.50 19.93 2.14
CA PHE A 201 -11.62 19.44 2.94
C PHE A 201 -12.12 20.51 3.94
N LEU A 202 -11.21 21.10 4.70
CA LEU A 202 -11.54 22.16 5.65
C LEU A 202 -12.07 23.41 4.96
N ARG A 203 -11.48 23.79 3.82
CA ARG A 203 -11.90 24.94 3.02
C ARG A 203 -13.30 24.75 2.43
N HIS A 204 -13.57 23.58 1.85
CA HIS A 204 -14.89 23.24 1.29
C HIS A 204 -15.98 23.32 2.35
N ASN A 205 -15.75 22.71 3.51
CA ASN A 205 -16.73 22.69 4.61
C ASN A 205 -16.95 24.05 5.28
N ARG A 206 -16.07 25.04 5.06
CA ARG A 206 -16.19 26.39 5.64
C ARG A 206 -16.72 27.42 4.65
N LEU A 207 -16.24 27.37 3.41
CA LEU A 207 -16.49 28.42 2.41
C LEU A 207 -17.44 27.98 1.29
N CYS A 208 -17.70 26.68 1.14
CA CYS A 208 -18.58 26.14 0.10
C CYS A 208 -18.26 26.63 -1.32
N GLU A 209 -16.99 26.76 -1.66
CA GLU A 209 -16.56 27.21 -2.98
C GLU A 209 -16.66 26.09 -4.03
N ALA A 210 -17.01 26.47 -5.25
CA ALA A 210 -17.07 25.57 -6.40
C ALA A 210 -15.72 24.86 -6.64
N TYR A 211 -15.78 23.58 -7.01
CA TYR A 211 -14.64 22.72 -7.35
C TYR A 211 -13.64 22.43 -6.24
N VAL A 212 -13.75 23.02 -5.05
CA VAL A 212 -12.81 22.75 -3.94
C VAL A 212 -12.94 21.31 -3.44
N TYR A 213 -14.15 20.76 -3.39
CA TYR A 213 -14.34 19.33 -3.10
C TYR A 213 -13.72 18.43 -4.18
N SER A 214 -13.68 18.89 -5.44
CA SER A 214 -12.97 18.16 -6.51
C SER A 214 -11.46 18.14 -6.31
N MET A 215 -10.88 19.26 -5.84
CA MET A 215 -9.45 19.32 -5.48
C MET A 215 -9.13 18.46 -4.26
N PHE A 216 -10.05 18.36 -3.31
CA PHE A 216 -9.97 17.40 -2.21
C PHE A 216 -9.92 15.96 -2.74
N GLY A 217 -10.91 15.54 -3.53
CA GLY A 217 -10.95 14.18 -4.10
C GLY A 217 -9.70 13.85 -4.93
N PHE A 218 -9.27 14.77 -5.79
CA PHE A 218 -8.04 14.61 -6.57
C PHE A 218 -6.79 14.46 -5.70
N SER A 219 -6.70 15.22 -4.59
CA SER A 219 -5.58 15.09 -3.65
C SER A 219 -5.57 13.73 -2.95
N GLU A 220 -6.74 13.20 -2.58
CA GLU A 220 -6.84 11.83 -2.03
C GLU A 220 -6.34 10.78 -3.05
N TYR A 221 -6.64 10.96 -4.34
CA TYR A 221 -6.20 10.05 -5.39
C TYR A 221 -4.67 9.98 -5.44
N ILE A 222 -3.99 11.13 -5.33
CA ILE A 222 -2.53 11.18 -5.31
C ILE A 222 -1.97 10.52 -4.04
N VAL A 223 -2.63 10.68 -2.88
CA VAL A 223 -2.24 9.99 -1.62
C VAL A 223 -2.26 8.46 -1.83
N VAL A 224 -3.32 7.91 -2.41
CA VAL A 224 -3.40 6.45 -2.65
C VAL A 224 -2.37 5.99 -3.66
N ILE A 225 -2.24 6.69 -4.80
CA ILE A 225 -1.28 6.30 -5.85
C ILE A 225 0.17 6.37 -5.34
N SER A 226 0.52 7.40 -4.57
CA SER A 226 1.85 7.53 -3.97
C SER A 226 2.13 6.46 -2.91
N ASN A 227 1.12 6.06 -2.11
CA ASN A 227 1.23 4.92 -1.18
C ASN A 227 1.50 3.61 -1.93
N ILE A 228 0.72 3.35 -3.00
CA ILE A 228 0.90 2.18 -3.86
C ILE A 228 2.31 2.17 -4.49
N ALA A 229 2.75 3.32 -5.01
CA ALA A 229 4.08 3.48 -5.59
C ALA A 229 5.18 3.23 -4.56
N PHE A 230 5.02 3.73 -3.33
CA PHE A 230 5.94 3.45 -2.23
C PHE A 230 6.05 1.95 -1.96
N HIS A 231 4.93 1.24 -1.83
CA HIS A 231 4.97 -0.21 -1.59
C HIS A 231 5.51 -1.01 -2.77
N LEU A 232 5.24 -0.58 -4.01
CA LEU A 232 5.78 -1.23 -5.22
C LEU A 232 7.32 -1.24 -5.23
N THR A 233 7.96 -0.22 -4.66
CA THR A 233 9.43 -0.17 -4.59
C THR A 233 10.06 -1.36 -3.86
N THR A 234 9.29 -2.11 -3.06
CA THR A 234 9.71 -3.37 -2.44
C THR A 234 10.23 -4.39 -3.46
N VAL A 235 9.70 -4.38 -4.69
CA VAL A 235 10.15 -5.26 -5.78
C VAL A 235 11.62 -5.02 -6.15
N TYR A 236 12.13 -3.81 -5.95
CA TYR A 236 13.53 -3.46 -6.20
C TYR A 236 14.44 -3.71 -4.98
N ASP A 237 13.86 -3.85 -3.78
CA ASP A 237 14.60 -4.08 -2.54
C ASP A 237 14.85 -5.57 -2.28
N LEU A 238 13.82 -6.40 -2.47
CA LEU A 238 13.88 -7.80 -2.09
C LEU A 238 14.89 -8.55 -2.96
N GLN A 239 15.90 -9.11 -2.30
CA GLN A 239 16.92 -9.95 -2.95
C GLN A 239 16.40 -11.37 -3.24
N VAL A 240 15.32 -11.78 -2.58
CA VAL A 240 14.61 -13.05 -2.83
C VAL A 240 14.03 -13.00 -4.23
N GLN A 241 14.41 -13.96 -5.07
CA GLN A 241 13.96 -14.00 -6.46
C GLN A 241 12.71 -14.86 -6.61
N PHE A 242 12.60 -15.96 -5.86
CA PHE A 242 11.57 -16.97 -6.03
C PHE A 242 10.92 -17.41 -4.70
N VAL A 243 9.61 -17.63 -4.77
CA VAL A 243 8.82 -18.27 -3.74
C VAL A 243 8.36 -19.62 -4.29
N TYR A 244 8.62 -20.69 -3.54
CA TYR A 244 8.23 -22.05 -3.87
C TYR A 244 7.19 -22.55 -2.88
N LEU A 245 6.09 -23.09 -3.41
CA LEU A 245 5.09 -23.81 -2.62
C LEU A 245 5.41 -25.30 -2.70
N SER A 246 5.73 -25.90 -1.56
CA SER A 246 6.03 -27.33 -1.42
C SER A 246 5.04 -28.01 -0.48
N SER A 247 5.01 -29.34 -0.47
CA SER A 247 4.19 -30.12 0.47
C SER A 247 4.55 -29.88 1.94
N ARG A 248 5.71 -29.27 2.22
CA ARG A 248 6.20 -28.93 3.56
C ARG A 248 6.05 -27.45 3.92
N GLY A 249 5.39 -26.66 3.06
CA GLY A 249 5.18 -25.22 3.25
C GLY A 249 5.87 -24.33 2.21
N ILE A 250 5.97 -23.04 2.55
CA ILE A 250 6.51 -21.99 1.68
C ILE A 250 8.03 -21.88 1.89
N ILE A 251 8.78 -21.95 0.79
CA ILE A 251 10.25 -21.79 0.76
C ILE A 251 10.58 -20.55 -0.09
N THR A 252 11.53 -19.73 0.35
CA THR A 252 11.97 -18.52 -0.37
C THR A 252 13.44 -18.63 -0.73
N GLU A 253 13.80 -18.40 -1.99
CA GLU A 253 15.20 -18.32 -2.49
C GLU A 253 15.47 -16.99 -3.20
#